data_AF-A0A8T3T9M7-F1
#
_entry.id   AF-A0A8T3T9M7-F1
#
_cell.length_a   1.000
_cell.length_b   1.000
_cell.length_c   1.000
_cell.angle_alpha   90.00
_cell.angle_beta   90.00
_cell.angle_gamma   90.00
#
_symmetry.space_group_name_H-M   'P 1'
#
loop_
_entity.id
_entity.type
_entity.pdbx_description
1 polymer ?
#
loop_
_entity_poly.entity_id
_entity_poly.type
_entity_poly.pdbx_seq_one_letter_code
_entity_poly.pdbx_strand_id
1 'polypeptide(L)'
;MGGLSTWADSAWTSFLDALEKLLVPDWNDYVALLPIAVLLGLIGPIISLLALVWLHHWFTRRRGRVRYADLQPVAAERDELGAFVFPPNTPYCPRDGLLYPPTATRCNMEGDELLVRCPVDSATRVAGEQLCRVCGTRYVLGASTTGVAVQRRHGPPEGGAAVA
;
A
#
# COMPACT_ATOMS: atom_id res chain seq x y z
N MET A 1 -31.75 -56.25 69.05
CA MET A 1 -32.27 -55.19 68.15
C MET A 1 -31.07 -54.37 67.70
N GLY A 2 -30.54 -54.58 66.51
CA GLY A 2 -29.28 -53.94 66.09
C GLY A 2 -28.80 -54.28 64.68
N GLY A 3 -29.32 -55.37 64.09
CA GLY A 3 -28.98 -55.73 62.71
C GLY A 3 -29.69 -54.91 61.64
N LEU A 4 -30.80 -54.22 61.95
CA LEU A 4 -31.56 -53.45 60.96
C LEU A 4 -30.98 -52.04 60.68
N SER A 5 -30.27 -51.45 61.64
CA SER A 5 -29.64 -50.14 61.43
C SER A 5 -28.39 -50.26 60.55
N THR A 6 -27.58 -51.31 60.75
CA THR A 6 -26.28 -51.46 60.07
C THR A 6 -26.40 -51.66 58.56
N TRP A 7 -27.44 -52.33 58.06
CA TRP A 7 -27.63 -52.49 56.61
C TRP A 7 -28.16 -51.21 55.96
N ALA A 8 -29.02 -50.46 56.67
CA ALA A 8 -29.54 -49.18 56.19
C ALA A 8 -28.40 -48.15 56.06
N ASP A 9 -27.51 -48.10 57.05
CA ASP A 9 -26.32 -47.25 57.02
C ASP A 9 -25.40 -47.60 55.83
N SER A 10 -25.13 -48.88 55.58
CA SER A 10 -24.29 -49.31 54.45
C SER A 10 -24.90 -49.05 53.07
N ALA A 11 -26.23 -49.17 52.94
CA ALA A 11 -26.92 -48.90 51.70
C ALA A 11 -26.97 -47.40 51.40
N TRP A 12 -27.14 -46.59 52.46
CA TRP A 12 -27.12 -45.14 52.37
C TRP A 12 -25.74 -44.60 52.01
N THR A 13 -24.66 -45.09 52.61
CA THR A 13 -23.29 -44.69 52.22
C THR A 13 -22.95 -45.07 50.79
N SER A 14 -23.37 -46.26 50.34
CA SER A 14 -23.15 -46.70 48.96
C SER A 14 -23.92 -45.85 47.94
N PHE A 15 -25.14 -45.42 48.29
CA PHE A 15 -25.91 -44.49 47.47
C PHE A 15 -25.26 -43.10 47.42
N LEU A 16 -24.77 -42.60 48.55
CA LEU A 16 -24.05 -41.33 48.61
C LEU A 16 -22.75 -41.36 47.79
N ASP A 17 -21.97 -42.44 47.87
CA ASP A 17 -20.76 -42.61 47.04
C ASP A 17 -21.08 -42.62 45.53
N ALA A 18 -22.16 -43.30 45.15
CA ALA A 18 -22.61 -43.32 43.75
C ALA A 18 -23.09 -41.94 43.30
N LEU A 19 -23.78 -41.22 44.18
CA LEU A 19 -24.27 -39.86 43.93
C LEU A 19 -23.12 -38.86 43.86
N GLU A 20 -22.12 -38.96 44.73
CA GLU A 20 -20.92 -38.12 44.73
C GLU A 20 -20.12 -38.28 43.44
N LYS A 21 -19.94 -39.51 42.97
CA LYS A 21 -19.22 -39.79 41.72
C LYS A 21 -19.96 -39.27 40.47
N LEU A 22 -21.29 -39.12 40.57
CA LEU A 22 -22.14 -38.60 39.49
C LEU A 22 -22.31 -37.08 39.55
N LEU A 23 -22.40 -36.49 40.75
CA LEU A 23 -22.51 -35.03 40.94
C LEU A 23 -21.15 -34.32 40.87
N VAL A 24 -20.08 -34.99 41.31
CA VAL A 24 -18.70 -34.51 41.28
C VAL A 24 -17.85 -35.52 40.50
N PRO A 25 -18.08 -35.69 39.19
CA PRO A 25 -17.07 -36.31 38.35
C PRO A 25 -15.79 -35.48 38.43
N ASP A 26 -14.62 -36.08 38.17
CA ASP A 26 -13.33 -35.37 38.12
C ASP A 26 -13.33 -34.33 36.98
N TRP A 27 -13.92 -33.16 37.24
CA TRP A 27 -13.98 -32.03 36.31
C TRP A 27 -12.60 -31.45 36.00
N ASN A 28 -11.60 -31.80 36.81
CA ASN A 28 -10.23 -31.35 36.66
C ASN A 28 -9.66 -31.69 35.27
N ASP A 29 -9.93 -32.89 34.76
CA ASP A 29 -9.44 -33.30 33.43
C ASP A 29 -10.13 -32.51 32.30
N TYR A 30 -11.43 -32.21 32.45
CA TYR A 30 -12.16 -31.38 31.49
C TYR A 30 -11.73 -29.91 31.54
N VAL A 31 -11.45 -29.40 32.74
CA VAL A 31 -10.93 -28.04 32.95
C VAL A 31 -9.50 -27.92 32.41
N ALA A 32 -8.69 -28.97 32.52
CA ALA A 32 -7.35 -29.01 31.91
C ALA A 32 -7.41 -29.00 30.36
N LEU A 33 -8.47 -29.56 29.77
CA LEU A 33 -8.68 -29.61 28.31
C LEU A 33 -9.38 -28.36 27.74
N LEU A 34 -10.12 -27.62 28.57
CA LEU A 34 -10.85 -26.41 28.19
C LEU A 34 -9.99 -25.38 27.42
N PRO A 35 -8.76 -25.04 27.85
CA PRO A 35 -7.90 -24.11 27.13
C PRO A 35 -7.62 -24.56 25.69
N ILE A 36 -7.34 -25.85 25.49
CA ILE A 36 -7.05 -26.43 24.16
C ILE A 36 -8.32 -26.42 23.30
N ALA A 37 -9.46 -26.78 23.88
CA ALA A 37 -10.75 -26.78 23.20
C ALA A 37 -11.15 -25.37 22.74
N VAL A 38 -10.95 -24.34 23.57
CA VAL A 38 -11.21 -22.94 23.20
C VAL A 38 -10.23 -22.46 22.12
N LEU A 39 -8.95 -22.82 22.24
CA LEU A 39 -7.93 -22.40 21.29
C LEU A 39 -8.18 -22.98 19.89
N LEU A 40 -8.55 -24.25 19.81
CA LEU A 40 -8.87 -24.90 18.54
C LEU A 40 -10.27 -24.58 18.02
N GLY A 41 -11.27 -24.51 18.91
CA GLY A 41 -12.67 -24.33 18.54
C GLY A 41 -13.05 -22.87 18.25
N LEU A 42 -12.51 -21.92 19.00
CA LEU A 42 -12.86 -20.50 18.88
C LEU A 42 -11.74 -19.69 18.22
N ILE A 43 -10.52 -19.80 18.75
CA ILE A 43 -9.41 -18.95 18.31
C ILE A 43 -8.92 -19.36 16.92
N GLY A 44 -8.81 -20.67 16.66
CA GLY A 44 -8.36 -21.22 15.37
C GLY A 44 -9.17 -20.70 14.16
N PRO A 45 -10.51 -20.79 14.17
CA PRO A 45 -11.35 -20.27 13.10
C PRO A 45 -11.24 -18.75 12.94
N ILE A 46 -11.18 -18.00 14.05
CA ILE A 46 -11.04 -16.53 14.01
C ILE A 46 -9.74 -16.14 13.30
N ILE A 47 -8.62 -16.74 13.69
CA ILE A 47 -7.32 -16.46 13.06
C ILE A 47 -7.34 -16.88 11.59
N SER A 48 -7.93 -18.03 11.27
CA SER A 48 -8.03 -18.52 9.89
C SER A 48 -8.83 -17.58 8.99
N LEU A 49 -9.97 -17.09 9.46
CA LEU A 49 -10.78 -16.11 8.74
C LEU A 49 -10.04 -14.79 8.58
N LEU A 50 -9.36 -14.32 9.62
CA LEU A 50 -8.59 -13.07 9.56
C LEU A 50 -7.44 -13.17 8.57
N ALA A 51 -6.73 -14.31 8.54
CA ALA A 51 -5.70 -14.60 7.56
C ALA A 51 -6.27 -14.65 6.13
N LEU A 52 -7.43 -15.28 5.92
CA LEU A 52 -8.10 -15.32 4.61
C LEU A 52 -8.53 -13.94 4.13
N VAL A 53 -9.13 -13.13 4.99
CA VAL A 53 -9.52 -11.75 4.67
C VAL A 53 -8.29 -10.93 4.33
N TRP A 54 -7.23 -11.05 5.11
CA TRP A 54 -5.97 -10.34 4.87
C TRP A 54 -5.33 -10.76 3.55
N LEU A 55 -5.29 -12.06 3.27
CA LEU A 55 -4.75 -12.61 2.03
C LEU A 55 -5.57 -12.15 0.82
N HIS A 56 -6.90 -12.23 0.92
CA HIS A 56 -7.83 -11.74 -0.09
C HIS A 56 -7.61 -10.25 -0.35
N HIS A 57 -7.49 -9.44 0.71
CA HIS A 57 -7.21 -8.01 0.62
C HIS A 57 -5.87 -7.73 -0.07
N TRP A 58 -4.84 -8.51 0.25
CA TRP A 58 -3.53 -8.37 -0.35
C TRP A 58 -3.55 -8.70 -1.86
N PHE A 59 -4.27 -9.75 -2.26
CA PHE A 59 -4.43 -10.11 -3.67
C PHE A 59 -5.33 -9.15 -4.45
N THR A 60 -6.38 -8.63 -3.84
CA THR A 60 -7.32 -7.69 -4.49
C THR A 60 -6.77 -6.29 -4.62
N ARG A 61 -5.85 -5.87 -3.74
CA ARG A 61 -5.09 -4.63 -3.92
C ARG A 61 -4.12 -4.77 -5.10
N ARG A 62 -4.63 -4.55 -6.30
CA ARG A 62 -3.82 -4.29 -7.49
C ARG A 62 -2.95 -3.09 -7.17
N ARG A 63 -1.65 -3.32 -6.94
CA ARG A 63 -0.65 -2.27 -6.85
C ARG A 63 -0.74 -1.44 -8.11
N GLY A 64 -1.44 -0.31 -8.04
CA GLY A 64 -1.64 0.61 -9.15
C GLY A 64 -0.26 1.04 -9.61
N ARG A 65 0.18 0.53 -10.76
CA ARG A 65 1.36 1.08 -11.42
C ARG A 65 0.99 2.51 -11.82
N VAL A 66 1.56 3.48 -11.11
CA VAL A 66 1.47 4.89 -11.48
C VAL A 66 2.11 5.01 -12.86
N ARG A 67 1.28 5.08 -13.90
CA ARG A 67 1.72 5.55 -15.21
C ARG A 67 1.81 7.06 -15.08
N TYR A 68 3.04 7.57 -15.07
CA TYR A 68 3.29 8.98 -15.30
C TYR A 68 2.66 9.30 -16.67
N ALA A 69 1.58 10.07 -16.66
CA ALA A 69 1.08 10.62 -17.90
C ALA A 69 2.16 11.60 -18.38
N ASP A 70 2.72 11.35 -19.56
CA ASP A 70 3.63 12.31 -20.19
C ASP A 70 2.89 13.63 -20.29
N LEU A 71 3.33 14.64 -19.52
CA LEU A 71 2.72 15.95 -19.55
C LEU A 71 2.84 16.48 -20.98
N GLN A 72 1.71 16.93 -21.54
CA GLN A 72 1.66 17.55 -22.86
C GLN A 72 2.67 18.71 -22.91
N PRO A 73 3.41 18.91 -24.01
CA PRO A 73 4.32 20.04 -24.15
C PRO A 73 3.56 21.37 -23.96
N VAL A 74 4.11 22.24 -23.12
CA VAL A 74 3.53 23.54 -22.75
C VAL A 74 4.29 24.64 -23.47
N ALA A 75 3.61 25.67 -23.97
CA ALA A 75 4.28 26.82 -24.57
C ALA A 75 5.12 27.58 -23.51
N ALA A 76 6.33 27.99 -23.89
CA ALA A 76 7.18 28.82 -23.04
C ALA A 76 6.58 30.22 -22.88
N GLU A 77 6.74 30.78 -21.67
CA GLU A 77 6.38 32.17 -21.37
C GLU A 77 7.15 33.13 -22.30
N ARG A 78 6.56 34.26 -22.66
CA ARG A 78 7.22 35.30 -23.46
C ARG A 78 7.58 36.48 -22.57
N ASP A 79 8.74 37.07 -22.81
CA ASP A 79 9.12 38.33 -22.16
C ASP A 79 8.38 39.53 -22.78
N GLU A 80 8.60 40.73 -22.21
CA GLU A 80 8.02 41.99 -22.69
C GLU A 80 8.44 42.35 -24.13
N LEU A 81 9.51 41.73 -24.63
CA LEU A 81 10.05 41.91 -25.99
C LEU A 81 9.54 40.81 -26.95
N GLY A 82 8.70 39.89 -26.48
CA GLY A 82 8.11 38.79 -27.25
C GLY A 82 9.01 37.55 -27.43
N ALA A 83 10.20 37.53 -26.84
CA ALA A 83 11.13 36.40 -26.88
C ALA A 83 10.74 35.33 -25.86
N PHE A 84 11.04 34.07 -26.17
CA PHE A 84 10.72 32.95 -25.28
C PHE A 84 11.66 32.90 -24.07
N VAL A 85 11.08 32.81 -22.87
CA VAL A 85 11.80 32.66 -21.62
C VAL A 85 11.82 31.18 -21.23
N PHE A 86 13.01 30.57 -21.32
CA PHE A 86 13.21 29.17 -20.97
C PHE A 86 13.72 29.03 -19.53
N PRO A 87 12.96 28.36 -18.64
CA PRO A 87 13.37 28.13 -17.25
C PRO A 87 14.54 27.14 -17.17
N PRO A 88 15.38 27.24 -16.13
CA PRO A 88 16.46 26.30 -15.91
C PRO A 88 15.92 24.89 -15.66
N ASN A 89 16.73 23.88 -15.98
CA ASN A 89 16.43 22.45 -15.73
C ASN A 89 15.15 21.92 -16.39
N THR A 90 14.63 22.61 -17.41
CA THR A 90 13.45 22.18 -18.18
C THR A 90 13.88 21.98 -19.64
N PRO A 91 13.65 20.81 -20.25
CA PRO A 91 13.90 20.60 -21.67
C PRO A 91 12.99 21.50 -22.52
N TYR A 92 13.54 22.12 -23.55
CA TYR A 92 12.79 23.00 -24.45
C TYR A 92 13.24 22.85 -25.91
N CYS A 93 12.30 23.14 -26.81
CA CYS A 93 12.57 23.30 -28.24
C CYS A 93 12.80 24.80 -28.53
N PRO A 94 14.01 25.21 -28.99
CA PRO A 94 14.31 26.61 -29.26
C PRO A 94 13.54 27.16 -30.48
N ARG A 95 13.13 26.29 -31.40
CA ARG A 95 12.41 26.68 -32.63
C ARG A 95 10.93 26.93 -32.37
N ASP A 96 10.28 25.96 -31.74
CA ASP A 96 8.83 26.00 -31.50
C ASP A 96 8.47 26.75 -30.21
N GLY A 97 9.45 27.01 -29.34
CA GLY A 97 9.20 27.63 -28.04
C GLY A 97 8.38 26.75 -27.09
N LEU A 98 8.56 25.42 -27.17
CA LEU A 98 7.81 24.45 -26.37
C LEU A 98 8.68 23.88 -25.24
N LEU A 99 8.10 23.78 -24.05
CA LEU A 99 8.64 23.12 -22.86
C LEU A 99 8.16 21.68 -22.82
N TYR A 100 9.10 20.76 -22.63
CA TYR A 100 8.85 19.32 -22.63
C TYR A 100 9.04 18.71 -21.24
N PRO A 101 8.40 17.56 -20.96
CA PRO A 101 8.64 16.83 -19.72
C PRO A 101 10.11 16.35 -19.64
N PRO A 102 10.64 16.14 -18.42
CA PRO A 102 12.04 15.78 -18.21
C PRO A 102 12.46 14.44 -18.82
N THR A 103 11.49 13.58 -19.17
CA THR A 103 11.71 12.29 -19.83
C THR A 103 11.95 12.42 -21.34
N ALA A 104 11.57 13.54 -21.95
CA ALA A 104 11.72 13.74 -23.38
C ALA A 104 13.13 14.24 -23.73
N THR A 105 13.70 13.69 -24.80
CA THR A 105 15.01 14.10 -25.33
C THR A 105 14.94 14.71 -26.72
N ARG A 106 13.80 14.57 -27.42
CA ARG A 106 13.59 15.06 -28.78
C ARG A 106 12.28 15.80 -28.91
N CYS A 107 12.24 16.77 -29.83
CA CYS A 107 11.03 17.48 -30.21
C CYS A 107 10.08 16.54 -30.97
N ASN A 108 8.78 16.61 -30.68
CA ASN A 108 7.78 15.80 -31.40
C ASN A 108 7.42 16.39 -32.77
N MET A 109 7.64 17.69 -32.98
CA MET A 109 7.29 18.37 -34.23
C MET A 109 8.37 18.13 -35.31
N GLU A 110 9.63 18.43 -34.98
CA GLU A 110 10.74 18.39 -35.94
C GLU A 110 11.73 17.24 -35.72
N GLY A 111 11.71 16.60 -34.55
CA GLY A 111 12.64 15.51 -34.22
C GLY A 111 14.02 15.95 -33.69
N ASP A 112 14.26 17.26 -33.59
CA ASP A 112 15.50 17.86 -33.07
C ASP A 112 15.75 17.53 -31.59
N GLU A 113 17.01 17.56 -31.17
CA GLU A 113 17.39 17.35 -29.77
C GLU A 113 16.92 18.52 -28.90
N LEU A 114 16.25 18.20 -27.79
CA LEU A 114 15.81 19.20 -26.83
C LEU A 114 17.02 19.81 -26.10
N LEU A 115 16.95 21.11 -25.86
CA LEU A 115 17.96 21.83 -25.11
C LEU A 115 17.52 22.03 -23.67
N VAL A 116 18.49 22.14 -22.77
CA VAL A 116 18.24 22.48 -21.37
C VAL A 116 19.32 23.44 -20.88
N ARG A 117 18.90 24.40 -20.05
CA ARG A 117 19.80 25.33 -19.37
C ARG A 117 20.23 24.77 -18.03
N CYS A 118 21.53 24.80 -17.79
CA CYS A 118 22.10 24.41 -16.50
C CYS A 118 21.63 25.37 -15.39
N PRO A 119 21.22 24.88 -14.22
CA PRO A 119 20.73 25.73 -13.13
C PRO A 119 21.83 26.58 -12.47
N VAL A 120 23.11 26.24 -12.64
CA VAL A 120 24.23 26.93 -11.97
C VAL A 120 24.83 28.02 -12.85
N ASP A 121 25.19 27.70 -14.09
CA ASP A 121 25.89 28.61 -15.01
C ASP A 121 25.03 29.02 -16.21
N SER A 122 23.78 28.57 -16.29
CA SER A 122 22.84 28.85 -17.37
C SER A 122 23.27 28.42 -18.78
N ALA A 123 24.38 27.69 -18.87
CA ALA A 123 24.90 27.14 -20.12
C ALA A 123 23.88 26.18 -20.74
N THR A 124 23.73 26.25 -22.06
CA THR A 124 22.83 25.39 -22.83
C THR A 124 23.53 24.08 -23.19
N ARG A 125 22.81 22.97 -23.04
CA ARG A 125 23.26 21.63 -23.42
C ARG A 125 22.09 20.80 -23.92
N VAL A 126 22.39 19.68 -24.56
CA VAL A 126 21.37 18.73 -25.00
C VAL A 126 20.77 17.97 -23.81
N ALA A 127 19.47 17.67 -23.86
CA ALA A 127 18.75 17.02 -22.78
C ALA A 127 19.26 15.59 -22.49
N GLY A 128 19.83 14.91 -23.50
CA GLY A 128 20.42 13.57 -23.32
C GLY A 128 21.71 13.54 -22.49
N GLU A 129 22.41 14.68 -22.35
CA GLU A 129 23.62 14.75 -21.53
C GLU A 129 23.27 15.01 -20.06
N GLN A 130 24.06 14.49 -19.12
CA GLN A 130 23.83 14.74 -17.68
C GLN A 130 24.89 15.65 -17.06
N LEU A 131 25.96 15.95 -17.79
CA LEU A 131 27.11 16.71 -17.29
C LEU A 131 27.15 18.06 -17.99
N CYS A 132 27.18 19.16 -17.23
CA CYS A 132 27.53 20.45 -17.79
C CYS A 132 29.04 20.49 -18.04
N ARG A 133 29.46 20.68 -19.30
CA ARG A 133 30.88 20.76 -19.65
C ARG A 133 31.54 22.08 -19.24
N VAL A 134 30.75 23.09 -18.89
CA VAL A 134 31.24 24.43 -18.50
C VAL A 134 31.52 24.47 -17.00
N CYS A 135 30.54 24.24 -16.14
CA CYS A 135 30.73 24.22 -14.68
C CYS A 135 31.02 22.84 -14.05
N GLY A 136 31.01 21.75 -14.83
CA GLY A 136 31.34 20.40 -14.34
C GLY A 136 30.24 19.73 -13.51
N THR A 137 29.08 20.37 -13.36
CA THR A 137 27.99 19.85 -12.53
C THR A 137 27.22 18.74 -13.24
N ARG A 138 26.98 17.63 -12.54
CA ARG A 138 26.13 16.54 -13.02
C ARG A 138 24.69 16.70 -12.51
N TYR A 139 23.73 16.81 -13.40
CA TYR A 139 22.30 16.90 -13.08
C TYR A 139 21.48 15.93 -13.93
N VAL A 140 20.61 15.19 -13.26
CA VAL A 140 19.68 14.24 -13.88
C VAL A 140 18.33 14.94 -14.07
N LEU A 141 17.89 15.05 -15.33
CA LEU A 141 16.57 15.57 -15.65
C LEU A 141 15.50 14.66 -15.02
N GLY A 142 14.49 15.26 -14.38
CA GLY A 142 13.42 14.51 -13.70
C GLY A 142 13.72 14.14 -12.25
N ALA A 143 14.90 14.50 -11.73
CA ALA A 143 15.15 14.55 -10.29
C ALA A 143 14.56 15.81 -9.63
N SER A 144 13.90 16.69 -10.41
CA SER A 144 13.25 17.89 -9.90
C SER A 144 12.01 17.52 -9.08
N THR A 145 11.91 18.14 -7.92
CA THR A 145 10.79 18.15 -6.96
C THR A 145 9.49 18.77 -7.52
N THR A 146 9.43 19.06 -8.83
CA THR A 146 8.23 19.56 -9.48
C THR A 146 7.17 18.48 -9.46
N GLY A 147 6.11 18.75 -8.69
CA GLY A 147 5.03 17.83 -8.41
C GLY A 147 4.57 17.12 -9.67
N VAL A 148 4.92 15.84 -9.76
CA VAL A 148 4.31 14.89 -10.67
C VAL A 148 2.81 14.99 -10.42
N ALA A 149 2.07 15.58 -11.36
CA ALA A 149 0.62 15.59 -11.32
C ALA A 149 0.15 14.15 -11.51
N VAL A 150 0.01 13.42 -10.39
CA VAL A 150 -0.60 12.10 -10.35
C VAL A 150 -2.06 12.30 -10.69
N GLN A 151 -2.39 12.22 -11.98
CA GLN A 151 -3.76 12.02 -12.42
C GLN A 151 -4.20 10.66 -11.88
N ARG A 152 -4.88 10.67 -10.73
CA ARG A 152 -5.69 9.52 -10.33
C ARG A 152 -6.74 9.36 -11.42
N ARG A 153 -6.64 8.30 -12.22
CA ARG A 153 -7.81 7.83 -12.96
C ARG A 153 -8.89 7.62 -11.91
N HIS A 154 -9.96 8.40 -11.95
CA HIS A 154 -11.17 8.15 -11.20
C HIS A 154 -11.71 6.80 -11.67
N GLY A 155 -11.20 5.71 -11.09
CA GLY A 155 -11.91 4.45 -11.08
C GLY A 155 -13.19 4.61 -10.28
N PRO A 156 -14.27 3.90 -10.63
CA PRO A 156 -15.50 3.94 -9.85
C PRO A 156 -15.19 3.59 -8.38
N PRO A 157 -15.81 4.29 -7.42
CA PRO A 157 -15.50 4.12 -6.01
C PRO A 157 -15.63 2.65 -5.61
N GLU A 158 -14.56 2.13 -5.02
CA GLU A 158 -14.53 0.81 -4.42
C GLU A 158 -15.35 0.85 -3.12
N GLY A 159 -16.58 0.35 -3.17
CA GLY A 159 -17.43 0.10 -2.01
C GLY A 159 -18.66 1.00 -1.89
N GLY A 160 -19.59 0.90 -2.84
CA GLY A 160 -20.95 1.43 -2.70
C GLY A 160 -21.96 0.29 -2.75
N ALA A 161 -22.00 -0.54 -1.71
CA ALA A 161 -23.10 -1.48 -1.48
C ALA A 161 -23.72 -1.20 -0.10
N ALA A 162 -25.04 -0.98 -0.13
CA ALA A 162 -26.02 -0.92 0.96
C ALA A 162 -26.13 0.39 1.77
N VAL A 163 -27.07 1.25 1.36
CA VAL A 163 -28.03 1.87 2.27
C VAL A 163 -29.41 1.87 1.58
N ALA A 164 -30.42 1.42 2.33
CA ALA A 164 -31.86 1.23 2.03
C ALA A 164 -32.25 -0.18 1.54
#